data_AF-A0A7X0F9R7-F1
#
_entry.id   AF-A0A7X0F9R7-F1
#
_cell.length_a   1.000
_cell.length_b   1.000
_cell.length_c   1.000
_cell.angle_alpha   90.00
_cell.angle_beta   90.00
_cell.angle_gamma   90.00
#
_symmetry.space_group_name_H-M   'P 1'
#
loop_
_entity.id
_entity.type
_entity.pdbx_description
1 polymer ?
#
loop_
_entity_poly.entity_id
_entity_poly.type
_entity_poly.pdbx_seq_one_letter_code
_entity_poly.pdbx_strand_id
1 'polypeptide(L)' 'MAMHRIRIVQVFKATRIIEIEVEAEDQDEAIEVVSSGAIDTPHFDDPHWNTGWDLQNEEVEPA' A
#
# COMPACT_ATOMS: atom_id res chain seq x y z
N MET A 1 6.37 -38.20 21.11
CA MET A 1 5.59 -36.99 20.84
C MET A 1 4.93 -37.15 19.48
N ALA A 2 3.70 -36.66 19.28
CA ALA A 2 2.98 -36.78 18.01
C ALA A 2 3.07 -35.47 17.21
N MET A 3 3.03 -35.57 15.87
CA MET A 3 2.96 -34.40 14.99
C MET A 3 1.50 -33.98 14.83
N HIS A 4 1.24 -32.68 14.95
CA HIS A 4 -0.08 -32.09 14.78
C HIS A 4 -0.01 -31.02 13.69
N ARG A 5 -1.04 -30.94 12.84
CA ARG A 5 -1.13 -29.94 11.78
C ARG A 5 -1.82 -28.69 12.33
N ILE A 6 -1.18 -27.54 12.17
CA ILE A 6 -1.66 -26.24 12.64
C ILE A 6 -1.73 -25.29 11.44
N ARG A 7 -2.72 -24.40 11.43
CA ARG A 7 -2.89 -23.33 10.46
C ARG A 7 -2.62 -21.99 11.15
N ILE A 8 -1.86 -21.14 10.47
CA ILE A 8 -1.58 -19.78 10.89
C ILE A 8 -2.12 -18.87 9.79
N VAL A 9 -2.94 -17.88 10.17
CA VAL A 9 -3.50 -16.87 9.27
C VAL A 9 -3.02 -15.51 9.73
N GLN A 10 -2.25 -14.83 8.88
CA GLN A 10 -1.84 -13.44 9.11
C GLN A 10 -2.58 -12.53 8.13
N VAL A 11 -3.14 -11.45 8.65
CA VAL A 11 -3.78 -10.40 7.85
C VAL A 11 -2.93 -9.15 7.95
N PHE A 12 -2.47 -8.65 6.81
CA PHE A 12 -1.68 -7.42 6.73
C PHE A 12 -2.47 -6.31 6.04
N LYS A 13 -2.20 -5.07 6.45
CA LYS A 13 -2.54 -3.86 5.71
C LYS A 13 -1.31 -3.39 4.96
N ALA A 14 -1.42 -3.25 3.65
CA ALA A 14 -0.37 -2.64 2.82
C ALA A 14 -0.65 -1.14 2.64
N THR A 15 0.34 -0.32 2.91
CA THR A 15 0.31 1.13 2.65
C THR A 15 1.44 1.46 1.67
N ARG A 16 1.12 2.11 0.55
CA ARG A 16 2.09 2.55 -0.45
C ARG A 16 2.12 4.07 -0.50
N ILE A 17 3.31 4.66 -0.49
CA ILE A 17 3.53 6.10 -0.50
C ILE A 17 4.50 6.44 -1.61
N ILE A 18 4.18 7.47 -2.38
CA ILE A 18 5.09 8.09 -3.36
C ILE A 18 4.91 9.60 -3.26
N GLU A 19 6.00 10.33 -3.43
CA GLU A 19 6.00 11.79 -3.53
C GLU A 19 6.26 12.15 -4.99
N ILE A 20 5.46 13.06 -5.53
CA ILE A 20 5.59 13.57 -6.91
C ILE A 20 5.60 15.09 -6.90
N GLU A 21 6.30 15.68 -7.85
CA GLU A 21 6.24 17.12 -8.12
C GLU A 21 5.20 17.37 -9.22
N VAL A 22 4.33 18.36 -8.99
CA VAL A 22 3.27 18.74 -9.92
C VAL A 22 3.36 20.24 -10.14
N GLU A 23 3.38 20.66 -11.41
CA GLU A 23 3.29 22.06 -11.77
C GLU A 23 1.82 22.52 -11.68
N ALA A 24 1.54 23.44 -10.75
CA ALA A 24 0.24 24.07 -10.55
C ALA A 24 0.42 25.46 -9.89
N GLU A 25 -0.61 26.30 -9.89
CA GLU A 25 -0.61 27.61 -9.25
C GLU A 25 -0.53 27.49 -7.72
N ASP A 26 -1.15 26.47 -7.14
CA ASP A 26 -1.10 26.15 -5.71
C ASP A 26 -1.28 24.65 -5.41
N GLN A 27 -1.27 24.31 -4.11
CA GLN A 27 -1.38 22.93 -3.65
C GLN A 27 -2.76 22.31 -3.90
N ASP A 28 -3.83 23.10 -3.82
CA ASP A 28 -5.19 22.59 -4.02
C ASP A 28 -5.41 22.27 -5.49
N GLU A 29 -4.92 23.12 -6.40
CA GLU A 29 -4.90 22.84 -7.84
C GLU A 29 -4.04 21.61 -8.17
N ALA A 30 -2.86 21.47 -7.56
CA ALA A 30 -2.01 20.28 -7.75
C ALA A 30 -2.75 18.98 -7.38
N ILE A 31 -3.53 18.98 -6.29
CA ILE A 31 -4.35 17.83 -5.87
C ILE A 31 -5.46 17.56 -6.90
N GLU A 32 -6.14 18.60 -7.38
CA GLU A 32 -7.21 18.48 -8.38
C GLU A 32 -6.69 17.91 -9.71
N VAL A 33 -5.55 18.40 -10.19
CA VAL A 33 -4.90 17.95 -11.43
C VAL A 33 -4.53 16.46 -11.35
N VAL A 34 -3.95 16.02 -10.23
CA VAL A 34 -3.64 14.59 -10.00
C VAL A 34 -4.92 13.76 -9.90
N SER A 35 -5.91 14.22 -9.14
CA SER A 35 -7.14 13.47 -8.86
C SER A 35 -8.06 13.35 -10.08
N SER A 36 -8.01 14.33 -10.98
CA SER A 36 -8.74 14.31 -12.24
C SER A 36 -8.11 13.39 -13.28
N GLY A 37 -6.86 12.95 -13.07
CA GLY A 37 -6.08 12.19 -14.04
C GLY A 37 -5.60 13.04 -15.22
N ALA A 38 -5.52 14.35 -15.06
CA ALA A 38 -5.02 15.27 -16.08
C ALA A 38 -3.50 15.14 -16.28
N ILE A 39 -2.79 14.50 -15.34
CA ILE A 39 -1.38 14.13 -15.45
C ILE A 39 -1.21 12.63 -15.27
N ASP A 40 -0.15 12.09 -15.87
CA ASP A 40 0.26 10.71 -15.62
C ASP A 40 0.73 10.55 -14.17
N THR A 41 0.21 9.54 -13.49
CA THR A 41 0.64 9.16 -12.15
C THR A 41 1.65 8.02 -12.23
N PRO A 42 2.55 7.88 -11.24
CA PRO A 42 3.53 6.80 -11.23
C PRO A 42 2.85 5.43 -11.37
N HIS A 43 3.42 4.60 -12.25
CA HIS A 43 2.92 3.24 -12.44
C HIS A 43 2.97 2.45 -11.13
N PHE A 44 2.12 1.41 -11.04
CA PHE A 44 2.09 0.54 -9.87
C PHE A 44 3.46 -0.06 -9.55
N ASP A 45 4.30 -0.34 -10.55
CA ASP A 45 5.63 -0.94 -10.38
C ASP A 45 6.77 0.08 -10.28
N ASP A 46 6.46 1.38 -10.11
CA ASP A 46 7.50 2.40 -9.95
C ASP A 46 8.38 2.09 -8.71
N PRO A 47 9.71 2.06 -8.85
CA PRO A 47 10.61 1.72 -7.76
C PRO A 47 10.63 2.75 -6.61
N HIS A 48 10.11 3.96 -6.83
CA HIS A 48 10.04 5.00 -5.80
C HIS A 48 8.84 4.82 -4.86
N TRP A 49 7.92 3.88 -5.15
CA TRP A 49 6.89 3.50 -4.19
C TRP A 49 7.51 2.89 -2.94
N ASN A 50 7.35 3.56 -1.81
CA ASN A 50 7.66 2.99 -0.52
C ASN A 50 6.46 2.19 -0.01
N THR A 51 6.62 0.88 0.16
CA THR A 51 5.55 -0.02 0.60
C THR A 51 5.80 -0.50 2.03
N GLY A 52 4.93 -0.11 2.94
CA GLY A 52 4.87 -0.62 4.31
C GLY A 52 3.82 -1.71 4.46
N TRP A 53 4.15 -2.73 5.26
CA TRP A 53 3.23 -3.81 5.64
C TRP A 53 3.04 -3.77 7.15
N ASP A 54 1.79 -3.67 7.57
CA ASP A 54 1.44 -3.63 8.99
C ASP A 54 0.58 -4.84 9.34
N LEU A 55 1.05 -5.67 10.28
CA LEU A 55 0.32 -6.87 10.72
C LEU A 55 -0.91 -6.42 11.51
N GLN A 56 -2.09 -6.69 10.98
CA GLN A 56 -3.35 -6.32 11.64
C GLN A 56 -3.82 -7.41 12.59
N ASN A 57 -3.67 -8.67 12.18
CA ASN A 57 -4.14 -9.81 12.94
C ASN A 57 -3.28 -11.05 12.64
N GLU A 58 -3.12 -11.89 13.66
CA GLU A 58 -2.54 -13.22 13.53
C GLU A 58 -3.40 -14.20 14.33
N GLU A 59 -3.89 -15.23 13.65
CA GLU A 59 -4.69 -16.28 14.25
C GLU A 59 -4.01 -17.63 14.06
N VAL A 60 -4.08 -18.46 15.10
CA VAL A 60 -3.53 -19.80 15.12
C VAL A 60 -4.63 -20.77 15.47
N GLU A 61 -4.92 -21.70 14.56
CA GLU A 61 -5.99 -22.69 14.70
C GLU A 61 -5.50 -24.09 14.29
N PRO A 62 -6.11 -25.18 14.77
CA PRO A 62 -5.89 -26.50 14.20
C PRO A 62 -6.18 -26.50 12.70
N ALA A 63 -5.35 -27.15 11.90
CA ALA A 63 -5.50 -27.20 10.44
C ALA A 63 -6.53 -28.21 9.94
#